data_AF-A0A0M8YE89-F1
#
_entry.id   AF-A0A0M8YE89-F1
#
_cell.length_a   1.000
_cell.length_b   1.000
_cell.length_c   1.000
_cell.angle_alpha   90.00
_cell.angle_beta   90.00
_cell.angle_gamma   90.00
#
_symmetry.space_group_name_H-M   'P 1'
#
loop_
_entity.id
_entity.type
_entity.pdbx_description
1 polymer ?
#
loop_
_entity_poly.entity_id
_entity_poly.type
_entity_poly.pdbx_seq_one_letter_code
_entity_poly.pdbx_strand_id
1 'polypeptide(L)'
;MSVASERLAAAMSRMDQIQREHADRRELRERHTREAKEQAKDSFAKQGQVAQKIVERLEENEKAQKAAGGWNTKAATEKKSGEFKFGAEDDEPTYETPPPATTSWTPTPPPPPVQPPAAAPPPPPPPPRPTAPRRPARVDDDDDFGSQSWLT
;
A
#
# COMPACT_ATOMS: atom_id res chain seq x y z
N MET A 1 8.26 32.80 -60.77
CA MET A 1 8.29 31.38 -60.37
C MET A 1 6.90 30.81 -60.53
N SER A 2 6.74 29.50 -60.77
CA SER A 2 5.40 28.91 -61.02
C SER A 2 4.74 28.53 -59.70
N VAL A 3 3.42 28.66 -59.61
CA VAL A 3 2.62 28.25 -58.43
C VAL A 3 2.85 26.77 -58.08
N ALA A 4 3.16 25.93 -59.08
CA ALA A 4 3.52 24.53 -58.86
C ALA A 4 4.84 24.38 -58.09
N SER A 5 5.86 25.18 -58.41
CA SER A 5 7.15 25.17 -57.70
C SER A 5 7.03 25.65 -56.25
N GLU A 6 6.19 26.64 -55.99
CA GLU A 6 5.94 27.15 -54.63
C GLU A 6 5.19 26.14 -53.76
N ARG A 7 4.20 25.43 -54.34
CA ARG A 7 3.48 24.35 -53.63
C ARG A 7 4.39 23.18 -53.30
N LEU A 8 5.31 22.84 -54.19
CA LEU A 8 6.30 21.79 -53.94
C LEU A 8 7.24 22.20 -52.80
N ALA A 9 7.77 23.43 -52.82
CA ALA A 9 8.64 23.94 -51.76
C ALA A 9 7.91 23.95 -50.39
N ALA A 10 6.64 24.36 -50.36
CA ALA A 10 5.81 24.33 -49.15
C ALA A 10 5.58 22.89 -48.65
N ALA A 11 5.33 21.94 -49.56
CA ALA A 11 5.17 20.53 -49.20
C ALA A 11 6.44 19.92 -48.61
N MET A 12 7.61 20.24 -49.17
CA MET A 12 8.91 19.80 -48.63
C MET A 12 9.17 20.38 -47.24
N SER A 13 8.96 21.68 -47.06
CA SER A 13 9.08 22.34 -45.74
C SER A 13 8.17 21.68 -44.68
N ARG A 14 6.94 21.34 -45.07
CA ARG A 14 6.01 20.63 -44.18
C ARG A 14 6.49 19.22 -43.84
N MET A 15 7.08 18.49 -44.80
CA MET A 15 7.66 17.18 -44.51
C MET A 15 8.84 17.27 -43.54
N ASP A 16 9.72 18.26 -43.70
CA ASP A 16 10.86 18.46 -42.79
C ASP A 16 10.38 18.78 -41.36
N GLN A 17 9.32 19.60 -41.22
CA GLN A 17 8.71 19.88 -39.93
C GLN A 17 8.13 18.60 -39.29
N ILE A 18 7.39 17.81 -40.07
CA ILE A 18 6.82 16.53 -39.60
C ILE A 18 7.93 15.57 -39.14
N GLN A 19 9.04 15.50 -39.86
CA GLN A 19 10.17 14.63 -39.47
C GLN A 19 10.79 15.04 -38.14
N ARG A 20 10.95 16.35 -37.89
CA ARG A 20 11.43 16.86 -36.59
C ARG A 20 10.47 16.50 -35.46
N GLU A 21 9.17 16.75 -35.65
CA GLU A 21 8.16 16.38 -34.65
C GLU A 21 8.14 14.87 -34.34
N HIS A 22 8.35 14.01 -35.34
CA HIS A 22 8.45 12.57 -35.12
C HIS A 22 9.75 12.15 -34.42
N ALA A 23 10.85 12.87 -34.62
CA ALA A 23 12.07 12.66 -33.85
C ALA A 23 11.84 13.03 -32.38
N ASP A 24 11.27 14.21 -32.12
CA ASP A 24 10.98 14.69 -30.77
C ASP A 24 10.02 13.75 -30.01
N ARG A 25 8.97 13.24 -30.69
CA ARG A 25 8.05 12.25 -30.09
C ARG A 25 8.68 10.90 -29.82
N ARG A 26 9.70 10.51 -30.58
CA ARG A 26 10.46 9.28 -30.29
C ARG A 26 11.33 9.49 -29.08
N GLU A 27 12.06 10.60 -29.04
CA GLU A 27 12.92 10.95 -27.91
C GLU A 27 12.12 11.05 -26.61
N LEU A 28 10.94 11.70 -26.63
CA LEU A 28 10.09 11.82 -25.45
C LEU A 28 9.62 10.44 -24.95
N ARG A 29 9.26 9.53 -25.87
CA ARG A 29 8.88 8.15 -25.50
C ARG A 29 10.08 7.37 -24.94
N GLU A 30 11.26 7.53 -25.51
CA GLU A 30 12.49 6.88 -25.00
C GLU A 30 12.86 7.38 -23.60
N ARG A 31 12.71 8.69 -23.33
CA ARG A 31 12.89 9.25 -21.99
C ARG A 31 11.88 8.69 -20.99
N HIS A 32 10.58 8.72 -21.32
CA HIS A 32 9.55 8.18 -20.43
C HIS A 32 9.70 6.68 -20.16
N THR A 33 10.07 5.89 -21.18
CA THR A 33 10.31 4.45 -20.99
C THR A 33 11.54 4.19 -20.11
N ARG A 34 12.58 5.02 -20.21
CA ARG A 34 13.74 4.96 -19.32
C ARG A 34 13.36 5.31 -17.88
N GLU A 35 12.66 6.41 -17.67
CA GLU A 35 12.17 6.85 -16.36
C GLU A 35 11.26 5.80 -15.72
N ALA A 36 10.31 5.24 -16.47
CA ALA A 36 9.42 4.19 -15.98
C ALA A 36 10.21 2.92 -15.59
N LYS A 37 11.25 2.57 -16.36
CA LYS A 37 12.13 1.43 -16.03
C LYS A 37 12.93 1.69 -14.75
N GLU A 38 13.42 2.90 -14.54
CA GLU A 38 14.12 3.29 -13.32
C GLU A 38 13.19 3.25 -12.10
N GLN A 39 12.00 3.84 -12.21
CA GLN A 39 10.98 3.78 -11.15
C GLN A 39 10.58 2.33 -10.82
N ALA A 40 10.45 1.46 -11.83
CA ALA A 40 10.18 0.05 -11.62
C ALA A 40 11.31 -0.64 -10.87
N LYS A 41 12.58 -0.41 -11.25
CA LYS A 41 13.74 -0.96 -10.53
C LYS A 41 13.78 -0.54 -9.07
N ASP A 42 13.54 0.74 -8.79
CA ASP A 42 13.52 1.25 -7.42
C ASP A 42 12.40 0.62 -6.59
N SER A 43 11.23 0.43 -7.21
CA SER A 43 10.09 -0.23 -6.58
C SER A 43 10.39 -1.71 -6.28
N PHE A 44 11.01 -2.43 -7.22
CA PHE A 44 11.44 -3.81 -7.02
C PHE A 44 12.53 -3.93 -5.95
N ALA A 45 13.48 -3.00 -5.89
CA ALA A 45 14.50 -3.00 -4.85
C ALA A 45 13.89 -2.83 -3.45
N LYS A 46 12.93 -1.90 -3.30
CA LYS A 46 12.20 -1.70 -2.05
C LYS A 46 11.39 -2.94 -1.67
N GLN A 47 10.67 -3.54 -2.62
CA GLN A 47 9.90 -4.76 -2.39
C GLN A 47 10.81 -5.94 -2.02
N GLY A 48 11.98 -6.08 -2.65
CA GLY A 48 12.96 -7.11 -2.32
C GLY A 48 13.45 -7.01 -0.87
N GLN A 49 13.72 -5.79 -0.40
CA GLN A 49 14.10 -5.57 1.01
C GLN A 49 12.96 -5.90 1.98
N VAL A 50 11.71 -5.59 1.63
CA VAL A 50 10.55 -5.95 2.46
C VAL A 50 10.35 -7.46 2.49
N ALA A 51 10.46 -8.14 1.34
CA ALA A 51 10.35 -9.59 1.25
C ALA A 51 11.44 -10.29 2.06
N GLN A 52 12.69 -9.82 2.00
CA GLN A 52 13.79 -10.34 2.82
C GLN A 52 13.48 -10.26 4.33
N LYS A 53 12.97 -9.11 4.80
CA LYS A 53 12.58 -8.95 6.21
C LYS A 53 11.43 -9.87 6.62
N ILE A 54 10.50 -10.17 5.71
CA ILE A 54 9.41 -11.11 5.98
C ILE A 54 9.95 -12.53 6.10
N VAL A 55 10.84 -12.95 5.21
CA VAL A 55 11.49 -14.26 5.27
C VAL A 55 12.29 -14.42 6.56
N GLU A 56 13.10 -13.42 6.92
CA GLU A 56 13.88 -13.41 8.16
C GLU A 56 12.99 -13.58 9.40
N ARG A 57 11.89 -12.82 9.48
CA ARG A 57 10.90 -12.97 10.57
C ARG A 57 10.22 -14.33 10.58
N LEU A 58 9.97 -14.92 9.41
CA LEU A 58 9.37 -16.24 9.33
C LEU A 58 10.33 -17.31 9.86
N GLU A 59 11.61 -17.22 9.50
CA GLU A 59 12.64 -18.13 10.02
C GLU A 59 12.87 -17.97 11.53
N GLU A 60 12.87 -16.74 12.03
CA GLU A 60 12.95 -16.47 13.47
C GLU A 60 11.75 -17.03 14.22
N ASN A 61 10.54 -16.83 13.69
CA ASN A 61 9.31 -17.40 14.23
C ASN A 61 9.30 -18.93 14.16
N GLU A 62 9.84 -19.53 13.10
CA GLU A 62 9.95 -20.98 12.99
C GLU A 62 10.93 -21.55 14.02
N LYS A 63 12.09 -20.90 14.22
CA LYS A 63 13.05 -21.27 15.27
C LYS A 63 12.44 -21.12 16.66
N ALA A 64 11.73 -20.01 16.90
CA ALA A 64 11.04 -19.76 18.17
C ALA A 64 9.89 -20.75 18.40
N GLN A 65 9.08 -21.07 17.39
CA GLN A 65 8.04 -22.10 17.48
C GLN A 65 8.63 -23.49 17.71
N LYS A 66 9.74 -23.83 17.05
CA LYS A 66 10.43 -25.11 17.24
C LYS A 66 11.01 -25.22 18.65
N ALA A 67 11.57 -24.13 19.18
CA ALA A 67 12.10 -24.06 20.54
C ALA A 67 11.00 -24.06 21.62
N ALA A 68 9.88 -23.37 21.37
CA ALA A 68 8.74 -23.29 22.27
C ALA A 68 7.88 -24.57 22.28
N GLY A 69 8.22 -25.56 21.46
CA GLY A 69 7.38 -26.73 21.23
C GLY A 69 6.13 -26.31 20.48
N GLY A 70 6.25 -26.22 19.16
CA GLY A 70 5.18 -25.73 18.28
C GLY A 70 3.83 -26.40 18.51
N TRP A 71 2.77 -25.80 17.96
CA TRP A 71 1.37 -26.22 18.16
C TRP A 71 1.10 -27.73 17.97
N ASN A 72 1.92 -28.42 17.16
CA ASN A 72 1.85 -29.86 16.91
C ASN A 72 2.82 -30.73 17.74
N THR A 73 3.52 -30.17 18.74
CA THR A 73 4.38 -30.96 19.62
C THR A 73 3.58 -31.54 20.78
N LYS A 74 4.00 -32.72 21.26
CA LYS A 74 3.35 -33.44 22.37
C LYS A 74 3.15 -32.58 23.62
N ALA A 75 4.01 -31.57 23.85
CA ALA A 75 3.88 -30.63 24.96
C ALA A 75 2.62 -29.73 24.90
N ALA A 76 2.10 -29.44 23.70
CA ALA A 76 0.88 -28.65 23.49
C ALA A 76 -0.39 -29.51 23.56
N THR A 77 -0.31 -30.79 23.19
CA THR A 77 -1.45 -31.72 23.15
C THR A 77 -1.60 -32.61 24.39
N GLU A 78 -0.54 -32.89 25.15
CA GLU A 78 -0.61 -33.75 26.36
C GLU A 78 -1.11 -33.03 27.61
N LYS A 79 -1.11 -31.70 27.68
CA LYS A 79 -1.48 -30.95 28.90
C LYS A 79 -2.98 -30.74 29.13
N LYS A 80 -3.86 -31.45 28.43
CA LYS A 80 -5.33 -31.25 28.55
C LYS A 80 -6.11 -32.56 28.67
N SER A 81 -5.72 -33.40 29.63
CA SER A 81 -6.61 -34.43 30.20
C SER A 81 -6.79 -34.30 31.72
N GLY A 82 -6.22 -33.25 32.33
CA GLY A 82 -6.44 -32.94 33.75
C GLY A 82 -7.66 -32.04 33.90
N GLU A 83 -8.70 -32.55 34.54
CA GLU A 83 -9.86 -31.78 34.98
C GLU A 83 -9.41 -30.52 35.73
N PHE A 84 -9.62 -29.33 35.16
CA PHE A 84 -9.52 -28.09 35.92
C PHE A 84 -10.75 -27.98 36.81
N LYS A 85 -10.69 -28.58 38.01
CA LYS A 85 -11.65 -28.31 39.08
C LYS A 85 -11.23 -27.02 39.77
N PHE A 86 -11.99 -25.95 39.50
CA PHE A 86 -11.98 -24.75 40.31
C PHE A 86 -12.82 -25.06 41.57
N GLY A 87 -12.18 -25.32 42.71
CA GLY A 87 -12.92 -25.65 43.93
C GLY A 87 -12.04 -25.73 45.18
N ALA A 88 -12.31 -24.79 46.08
CA ALA A 88 -12.03 -24.73 47.53
C ALA A 88 -10.58 -24.80 48.01
N GLU A 89 -10.20 -23.69 48.65
CA GLU A 89 -9.20 -23.46 49.69
C GLU A 89 -8.65 -24.72 50.40
N ASP A 90 -7.32 -24.78 50.58
CA ASP A 90 -6.64 -24.65 51.90
C ASP A 90 -5.26 -25.35 51.87
N ASP A 91 -4.17 -24.57 51.83
CA ASP A 91 -2.91 -24.79 52.57
C ASP A 91 -1.87 -23.74 52.10
N GLU A 92 -1.70 -22.68 52.88
CA GLU A 92 -0.78 -21.57 52.64
C GLU A 92 0.39 -21.63 53.65
N PRO A 93 1.66 -21.59 53.22
CA PRO A 93 2.70 -20.96 54.01
C PRO A 93 2.88 -19.52 53.54
N THR A 94 2.48 -18.59 54.41
CA THR A 94 2.52 -17.14 54.24
C THR A 94 3.90 -16.65 53.79
N TYR A 95 4.05 -16.42 52.48
CA TYR A 95 4.98 -15.41 51.99
C TYR A 95 4.26 -14.07 52.09
N GLU A 96 4.90 -13.06 52.70
CA GLU A 96 4.43 -11.69 52.65
C GLU A 96 4.40 -11.22 51.19
N THR A 97 3.25 -11.43 50.57
CA THR A 97 2.93 -10.86 49.27
C THR A 97 2.72 -9.36 49.51
N PRO A 98 3.49 -8.47 48.86
CA PRO A 98 3.18 -7.05 48.93
C PRO A 98 1.73 -6.85 48.46
N PRO A 99 0.97 -5.93 49.08
CA PRO A 99 -0.44 -5.75 48.76
C PRO A 99 -0.59 -5.59 47.24
N PRO A 100 -1.61 -6.21 46.62
CA PRO A 100 -1.82 -6.02 45.20
C PRO A 100 -1.93 -4.52 44.96
N ALA A 101 -0.96 -3.96 44.24
CA ALA A 101 -1.06 -2.60 43.77
C ALA A 101 -2.36 -2.56 42.97
N THR A 102 -3.39 -1.93 43.54
CA THR A 102 -4.61 -1.56 42.84
C THR A 102 -4.17 -0.60 41.76
N THR A 103 -3.74 -1.16 40.63
CA THR A 103 -3.41 -0.41 39.44
C THR A 103 -4.76 -0.06 38.88
N SER A 104 -5.37 1.00 39.42
CA SER A 104 -6.53 1.63 38.82
C SER A 104 -6.09 2.05 37.43
N TRP A 105 -6.43 1.24 36.44
CA TRP A 105 -6.40 1.62 35.04
C TRP A 105 -7.42 2.74 34.88
N THR A 106 -6.98 3.97 35.09
CA THR A 106 -7.69 5.13 34.58
C THR A 106 -7.45 5.12 33.07
N PRO A 107 -8.46 4.84 32.23
CA PRO A 107 -8.29 5.01 30.80
C PRO A 107 -7.92 6.47 30.55
N THR A 108 -6.77 6.69 29.91
CA THR A 108 -6.41 8.00 29.42
C THR A 108 -7.55 8.49 28.53
N PRO A 109 -8.14 9.67 28.77
CA PRO A 109 -9.19 10.18 27.91
C PRO A 109 -8.66 10.27 26.47
N PRO A 110 -9.49 9.94 25.46
CA PRO A 110 -9.07 10.02 24.07
C PRO A 110 -8.55 11.45 23.79
N PRO A 111 -7.48 11.60 22.99
CA PRO A 111 -7.03 12.92 22.58
C PRO A 111 -8.20 13.66 21.91
N PRO A 112 -8.31 14.99 22.09
CA PRO A 112 -9.33 15.76 21.40
C PRO A 112 -9.21 15.53 19.89
N PRO A 113 -10.33 15.53 19.15
CA PRO A 113 -10.27 15.41 17.70
C PRO A 113 -9.37 16.52 17.16
N VAL A 114 -8.34 16.12 16.41
CA VAL A 114 -7.49 17.06 15.68
C VAL A 114 -8.43 17.82 14.75
N GLN A 115 -8.67 19.10 15.01
CA GLN A 115 -9.39 19.93 14.06
C GLN A 115 -8.57 19.94 12.77
N PRO A 116 -9.18 19.58 11.62
CA PRO A 116 -8.50 19.78 10.35
C PRO A 116 -8.14 21.27 10.24
N PRO A 117 -6.97 21.60 9.64
CA PRO A 117 -6.65 23.00 9.37
C PRO A 117 -7.83 23.62 8.62
N ALA A 118 -8.26 24.82 9.04
CA ALA A 118 -9.29 25.56 8.36
C ALA A 118 -8.97 25.57 6.86
N ALA A 119 -9.90 25.03 6.07
CA ALA A 119 -9.71 24.93 4.63
C ALA A 119 -9.42 26.32 4.08
N ALA A 120 -8.27 26.47 3.42
CA ALA A 120 -8.01 27.66 2.61
C ALA A 120 -9.19 27.85 1.64
N PRO A 121 -9.59 29.10 1.35
CA PRO A 121 -10.64 29.35 0.38
C PRO A 121 -10.29 28.64 -0.94
N PRO A 122 -11.27 27.98 -1.59
CA PRO A 122 -10.99 27.26 -2.82
C PRO A 122 -10.41 28.23 -3.85
N PRO A 123 -9.39 27.80 -4.63
CA PRO A 123 -8.89 28.62 -5.73
C PRO A 123 -10.03 28.92 -6.71
N PRO A 124 -10.00 30.07 -7.40
CA PRO A 124 -11.01 30.39 -8.41
C PRO A 124 -11.08 29.28 -9.47
N PRO A 125 -12.27 28.98 -10.00
CA PRO A 125 -12.44 27.92 -10.97
C PRO A 125 -11.57 28.19 -12.22
N PRO A 126 -10.90 27.17 -12.77
CA PRO A 126 -10.16 27.31 -14.02
C PRO A 126 -11.13 27.68 -15.16
N PRO A 127 -10.65 28.40 -16.20
CA PRO A 127 -11.47 28.70 -17.37
C PRO A 127 -11.98 27.40 -18.02
N PRO A 128 -13.19 27.42 -18.61
CA PRO A 128 -13.77 26.25 -19.25
C PRO A 128 -12.86 25.79 -20.39
N ARG A 129 -12.35 24.55 -20.30
CA ARG A 129 -11.61 23.92 -21.40
C ARG A 129 -12.60 23.47 -22.47
N PRO A 130 -12.27 23.60 -23.76
CA PRO A 130 -13.06 23.00 -24.82
C PRO A 130 -13.18 21.49 -24.58
N THR A 131 -14.41 20.99 -24.57
CA THR A 131 -14.72 19.58 -24.35
C THR A 131 -14.17 18.75 -25.50
N ALA A 132 -13.05 18.06 -25.26
CA ALA A 132 -12.62 16.96 -26.12
C ALA A 132 -13.68 15.84 -26.06
N PRO A 133 -13.94 15.14 -27.17
CA PRO A 133 -14.85 14.00 -27.17
C PRO A 133 -14.37 12.96 -26.13
N ARG A 134 -15.22 12.67 -25.15
CA ARG A 134 -14.97 11.64 -24.13
C ARG A 134 -14.77 10.30 -24.83
N ARG A 135 -13.55 9.78 -24.80
CA ARG A 135 -13.31 8.35 -25.00
C ARG A 135 -14.05 7.61 -23.86
N PRO A 136 -14.75 6.49 -24.12
CA PRO A 136 -15.32 5.70 -23.04
C PRO A 136 -14.20 5.35 -22.04
N ALA A 137 -14.46 5.59 -20.75
CA ALA A 137 -13.55 5.20 -19.69
C ALA A 137 -13.35 3.68 -19.77
N ARG A 138 -12.12 3.21 -19.53
CA ARG A 138 -11.94 1.80 -19.19
C ARG A 138 -12.75 1.57 -17.93
N VAL A 139 -13.70 0.65 -18.00
CA VAL A 139 -14.38 0.12 -16.83
C VAL A 139 -13.27 -0.52 -15.99
N ASP A 140 -13.04 0.03 -14.79
CA ASP A 140 -12.20 -0.62 -13.77
C ASP A 140 -13.00 -1.84 -13.30
N ASP A 141 -12.62 -3.03 -13.78
CA ASP A 141 -13.20 -4.32 -13.34
C ASP A 141 -12.86 -4.63 -11.85
N ASP A 142 -12.12 -3.74 -11.17
CA ASP A 142 -11.69 -3.88 -9.79
C ASP A 142 -12.72 -3.39 -8.74
N ASP A 143 -13.75 -2.63 -9.15
CA ASP A 143 -14.79 -2.11 -8.22
C ASP A 143 -15.93 -3.12 -7.94
N ASP A 144 -16.05 -4.20 -8.73
CA ASP A 144 -17.11 -5.20 -8.58
C ASP A 144 -16.86 -6.21 -7.43
N PHE A 145 -15.66 -6.21 -6.84
CA PHE A 145 -15.31 -7.11 -5.73
C PHE A 145 -15.63 -6.55 -4.33
N GLY A 146 -16.03 -5.28 -4.23
CA GLY A 146 -16.23 -4.60 -2.93
C GLY A 146 -17.60 -4.80 -2.27
N SER A 147 -18.61 -5.33 -3.00
CA SER A 147 -20.01 -5.32 -2.55
C SER A 147 -20.59 -6.68 -2.14
N GLN A 148 -19.79 -7.73 -2.06
CA GLN A 148 -20.24 -9.03 -1.57
C GLN A 148 -20.32 -9.04 -0.03
N SER A 149 -21.43 -8.54 0.52
CA SER A 149 -21.85 -8.81 1.89
C SER A 149 -22.38 -10.25 1.98
N TRP A 150 -21.51 -11.23 2.19
CA TRP A 150 -21.89 -12.62 2.45
C TRP A 150 -21.99 -12.94 3.97
N LEU A 151 -22.02 -11.91 4.80
CA LEU A 151 -22.15 -12.00 6.27
C LEU A 151 -23.22 -11.03 6.76
N THR A 152 -24.47 -11.30 6.41
CA THR A 152 -25.68 -10.98 7.20
C THR A 152 -26.78 -11.96 6.82
#